data_AF-A0A2V6WJR2-F1
#
_entry.id   AF-A0A2V6WJR2-F1
#
_cell.length_a   1.000
_cell.length_b   1.000
_cell.length_c   1.000
_cell.angle_alpha   90.00
_cell.angle_beta   90.00
_cell.angle_gamma   90.00
#
_symmetry.space_group_name_H-M   'P 1'
#
loop_
_entity.id
_entity.type
_entity.pdbx_description
1 polymer ?
#
loop_
_entity_poly.entity_id
_entity_poly.type
_entity_poly.pdbx_seq_one_letter_code
_entity_poly.pdbx_strand_id
1 'polypeptide(L)' 'MSEATRRVRITAGSASAEATLDGSRTATAVWAALPISAPAQTWGDEIYFDIGTAIAPESPKAVVERGDLGYWPP' A
#
# COMPACT_ATOMS: atom_id res chain seq x y z
N MET A 1 -6.70 -2.17 22.95
CA MET A 1 -6.58 -0.90 22.20
C MET A 1 -7.08 -1.18 20.80
N SER A 2 -8.11 -0.47 20.33
CA SER A 2 -8.62 -0.67 18.96
C SER A 2 -7.57 -0.20 17.97
N GLU A 3 -7.03 -1.09 17.14
CA GLU A 3 -6.27 -0.66 15.97
C GLU A 3 -7.20 0.12 15.06
N ALA A 4 -6.87 1.39 14.80
CA ALA A 4 -7.66 2.23 13.93
C ALA A 4 -7.43 1.79 12.48
N THR A 5 -8.36 1.03 11.92
CA THR A 5 -8.36 0.68 10.50
C THR A 5 -8.77 1.89 9.67
N ARG A 6 -7.98 2.22 8.65
CA ARG A 6 -8.22 3.38 7.77
C ARG A 6 -8.52 2.88 6.36
N ARG A 7 -9.49 3.50 5.68
CA ARG A 7 -9.83 3.15 4.31
C ARG A 7 -9.18 4.10 3.33
N VAL A 8 -8.62 3.54 2.26
CA VAL A 8 -8.06 4.29 1.13
C VAL A 8 -8.74 3.85 -0.16
N ARG A 9 -8.78 4.77 -1.13
CA ARG A 9 -9.20 4.48 -2.50
C ARG A 9 -7.98 4.59 -3.40
N ILE A 10 -7.74 3.54 -4.18
CA ILE A 10 -6.69 3.48 -5.19
C ILE A 10 -7.37 3.59 -6.56
N THR A 11 -6.88 4.48 -7.41
CA THR A 11 -7.41 4.68 -8.78
C THR A 11 -6.28 4.63 -9.78
N ALA A 12 -6.45 3.84 -10.84
CA ALA A 12 -5.48 3.72 -11.93
C ALA A 12 -6.23 3.58 -13.27
N GLY A 13 -6.20 4.63 -14.10
CA GLY A 13 -6.98 4.67 -15.34
C GLY A 13 -8.48 4.52 -15.06
N SER A 14 -9.11 3.51 -15.66
CA SER A 14 -10.52 3.15 -15.43
C SER A 14 -10.74 2.21 -14.24
N ALA A 15 -9.68 1.71 -13.59
CA ALA A 15 -9.77 0.83 -12.45
C ALA A 15 -9.82 1.62 -11.13
N SER A 16 -10.59 1.10 -10.18
CA SER A 16 -10.59 1.59 -8.79
C SER A 16 -10.72 0.44 -7.80
N ALA A 17 -9.97 0.51 -6.70
CA ALA A 17 -10.06 -0.43 -5.59
C ALA A 17 -10.19 0.33 -4.27
N GLU A 18 -10.86 -0.29 -3.30
CA GLU A 18 -10.83 0.13 -1.91
C GLU A 18 -9.91 -0.80 -1.14
N ALA A 19 -9.11 -0.24 -0.24
CA ALA A 19 -8.24 -1.03 0.62
C ALA A 19 -8.31 -0.51 2.06
N THR A 20 -7.95 -1.40 2.98
CA THR A 20 -7.85 -1.07 4.41
C THR A 20 -6.40 -1.08 4.81
N LEU A 21 -5.95 0.01 5.42
CA LEU A 21 -4.66 0.10 6.08
C LEU A 21 -4.83 -0.32 7.55
N ASP A 22 -3.92 -1.17 8.01
CA ASP A 22 -3.87 -1.65 9.39
C ASP A 22 -3.24 -0.61 10.34
N GLY A 23 -2.99 -1.01 11.59
CA GLY A 23 -2.38 -0.16 12.62
C GLY A 23 -0.85 -0.08 12.56
N SER A 24 -0.20 -0.66 11.54
CA SER A 24 1.27 -0.72 11.48
C SER A 24 1.92 0.66 11.31
N ARG A 25 3.22 0.75 11.61
CA ARG A 25 3.98 2.00 11.36
C ARG A 25 4.05 2.28 9.87
N THR A 26 4.17 1.23 9.06
CA THR A 26 4.16 1.30 7.60
C THR A 26 2.85 1.88 7.08
N ALA A 27 1.70 1.35 7.52
CA ALA A 27 0.37 1.89 7.19
C ALA A 27 0.20 3.34 7.63
N THR A 28 0.74 3.70 8.80
CA THR A 28 0.69 5.08 9.31
C THR A 28 1.54 6.04 8.47
N ALA A 29 2.72 5.62 8.04
CA ALA A 29 3.57 6.43 7.16
C ALA A 29 2.93 6.62 5.78
N VAL A 30 2.38 5.54 5.19
CA VAL A 30 1.63 5.63 3.92
C VAL A 30 0.44 6.58 4.06
N TRP A 31 -0.35 6.46 5.14
CA TRP A 31 -1.48 7.36 5.39
C TRP A 31 -1.07 8.83 5.49
N ALA A 32 0.04 9.12 6.16
CA ALA A 32 0.56 10.49 6.30
C ALA A 32 1.08 11.08 4.98
N ALA A 33 1.47 10.23 4.02
CA ALA A 33 1.94 10.63 2.70
C ALA A 33 0.80 10.87 1.69
N LEU A 34 -0.44 10.47 2.02
CA LEU A 34 -1.59 10.70 1.13
C LEU A 34 -1.92 12.20 0.98
N PRO A 35 -2.35 12.65 -0.22
CA PRO A 35 -2.56 11.87 -1.44
C PRO A 35 -1.25 11.59 -2.20
N ILE A 36 -1.17 10.40 -2.82
CA ILE A 36 -0.01 9.96 -3.62
C ILE A 36 -0.45 9.79 -5.07
N SER A 37 0.34 10.30 -6.01
CA SER A 37 0.15 10.11 -7.44
C SER A 37 1.47 9.76 -8.09
N ALA A 38 1.52 8.62 -8.78
CA ALA A 38 2.72 8.08 -9.40
C ALA A 38 2.35 7.23 -10.63
N PRO A 39 3.26 7.08 -11.61
CA PRO A 39 3.08 6.15 -12.71
C PRO A 39 3.03 4.72 -12.17
N ALA A 40 1.95 4.01 -12.49
CA ALA A 40 1.78 2.61 -12.15
C ALA A 40 2.49 1.70 -13.15
N GLN A 41 3.11 0.64 -12.65
CA GLN A 41 3.69 -0.45 -13.41
C GLN A 41 2.94 -1.74 -13.08
N THR A 42 3.00 -2.71 -13.98
CA THR A 42 2.32 -4.00 -13.84
C THR A 42 3.31 -5.14 -13.93
N TRP A 43 3.17 -6.15 -13.07
CA TRP A 43 3.91 -7.40 -13.17
C TRP A 43 2.98 -8.58 -12.95
N GLY A 44 2.70 -9.34 -14.03
CA GLY A 44 1.65 -10.35 -13.99
C GLY A 44 0.29 -9.74 -13.63
N ASP A 45 -0.31 -10.21 -12.54
CA ASP A 45 -1.59 -9.73 -12.02
C ASP A 45 -1.42 -8.64 -10.93
N GLU A 46 -0.20 -8.13 -10.72
CA GLU A 46 0.12 -7.13 -9.69
C GLU A 46 0.31 -5.73 -10.28
N ILE A 47 -0.11 -4.72 -9.53
CA ILE A 47 0.15 -3.30 -9.81
C ILE A 47 1.08 -2.78 -8.71
N TYR A 48 2.17 -2.12 -9.11
CA TYR A 48 3.10 -1.48 -8.19
C TYR A 48 3.46 -0.06 -8.67
N PHE A 49 3.77 0.81 -7.72
CA PHE A 49 4.16 2.20 -7.98
C PHE A 49 5.00 2.72 -6.82
N ASP A 50 5.89 3.66 -7.13
CA ASP A 50 6.68 4.34 -6.11
C ASP A 50 5.80 5.31 -5.32
N ILE A 51 5.93 5.28 -4.00
CA ILE A 51 5.20 6.16 -3.08
C ILE A 51 6.07 7.28 -2.51
N GLY A 52 7.35 7.38 -2.90
CA GLY A 52 8.28 8.43 -2.50
C GLY A 52 8.72 8.36 -1.04
N THR A 53 8.43 7.26 -0.34
CA THR A 53 8.76 7.06 1.07
C THR A 53 9.63 5.83 1.27
N ALA A 54 10.78 6.01 1.91
CA ALA A 54 11.62 4.92 2.39
C ALA A 54 11.25 4.59 3.85
N ILE A 55 10.59 3.45 4.04
CA ILE A 55 10.15 2.94 5.34
C ILE A 55 10.94 1.66 5.60
N ALA A 56 11.53 1.54 6.79
CA ALA A 56 12.25 0.31 7.16
C ALA A 56 11.27 -0.88 7.20
N PRO A 57 11.69 -2.10 6.78
CA PRO A 57 10.85 -3.28 6.83
C PRO A 57 10.21 -3.48 8.20
N GLU A 58 8.91 -3.77 8.20
CA GLU A 58 8.14 -4.08 9.39
C GLU A 58 7.38 -5.38 9.11
N SER A 59 7.76 -6.46 9.81
CA SER A 59 7.13 -7.78 9.67
C SER A 59 7.07 -8.31 8.23
N PRO A 60 8.23 -8.46 7.54
CA PRO A 60 8.26 -8.89 6.14
C PRO A 60 7.65 -10.30 5.97
N LYS A 61 6.90 -10.48 4.89
CA LYS A 61 6.29 -11.76 4.51
C LYS A 61 6.77 -12.18 3.12
N ALA A 62 7.15 -13.45 2.98
CA ALA A 62 7.57 -14.02 1.71
C ALA A 62 6.41 -14.49 0.83
N VAL A 63 5.22 -14.66 1.41
CA VAL A 63 3.99 -15.10 0.73
C VAL A 63 2.89 -14.12 1.10
N VAL A 64 2.15 -13.66 0.10
CA VAL A 64 1.00 -12.76 0.22
C VAL A 64 -0.23 -13.43 -0.37
N GLU A 65 -1.40 -13.05 0.12
CA GLU A 65 -2.68 -13.50 -0.44
C GLU A 65 -3.17 -12.52 -1.51
N ARG A 66 -4.03 -13.01 -2.42
CA ARG A 66 -4.65 -12.13 -3.42
C ARG A 66 -5.46 -11.04 -2.71
N GLY A 67 -5.13 -9.78 -2.99
CA GLY A 67 -5.77 -8.61 -2.39
C GLY A 67 -4.98 -7.97 -1.26
N ASP A 68 -3.88 -8.58 -0.82
CA ASP A 68 -2.96 -7.95 0.12
C ASP A 68 -2.29 -6.71 -0.49
N LEU A 69 -2.10 -5.69 0.35
CA LEU A 69 -1.24 -4.55 0.02
C LEU A 69 0.16 -4.79 0.57
N GLY A 70 1.14 -4.96 -0.32
CA GLY A 70 2.54 -5.05 0.03
C GLY A 70 3.24 -3.68 -0.02
N TYR A 71 4.08 -3.39 0.97
CA TYR A 71 5.09 -2.33 0.85
C TYR A 71 6.45 -2.97 0.59
N TRP A 72 7.05 -2.64 -0.55
CA TRP A 72 8.38 -3.12 -0.93
C TRP A 72 9.41 -1.99 -0.79
N PRO A 73 10.31 -2.04 0.20
CA PRO A 73 11.39 -1.05 0.31
C PRO A 73 12.40 -1.21 -0.85
N PRO A 74 13.07 -0.10 -1.23
CA PRO A 74 14.07 -0.09 -2.31
C PRO A 74 15.29 -0.97 -2.02
#